data_AF-A0A2R6NHW1-F1
#
_entry.id   AF-A0A2R6NHW1-F1
#
_cell.length_a   1.000
_cell.length_b   1.000
_cell.length_c   1.000
_cell.angle_alpha   90.00
_cell.angle_beta   90.00
_cell.angle_gamma   90.00
#
_symmetry.space_group_name_H-M   'P 1'
#
loop_
_entity.id
_entity.type
_entity.pdbx_description
1 polymer ?
#
loop_
_entity_poly.entity_id
_entity_poly.type
_entity_poly.pdbx_seq_one_letter_code
_entity_poly.pdbx_strand_id
1 'polypeptide(L)'
;MDFEELALKSLDPSLGPKLIHFSQPGANVKPEEHPTASAYLEKVLERGAIIPQASQELDSIYKTYAPPPLSSAEPTAGTKKEKPEDTDSDASSTPDVEDTPATDRHFILTRNAVPALAALSDLRPESSFSADVYRALEQARLRMESRKK
;
A
#
# COMPACT_ATOMS: atom_id res chain seq x y z
N MET A 1 -33.09 38.26 16.34
CA MET A 1 -32.95 36.81 16.62
C MET A 1 -31.98 36.31 15.58
N ASP A 2 -30.70 36.39 15.90
CA ASP A 2 -29.62 36.16 14.96
C ASP A 2 -29.42 34.66 14.77
N PHE A 3 -29.37 34.23 13.52
CA PHE A 3 -29.29 32.81 13.13
C PHE A 3 -28.05 32.12 13.73
N GLU A 4 -27.01 32.89 14.00
CA GLU A 4 -25.75 32.46 14.59
C GLU A 4 -25.89 32.05 16.07
N GLU A 5 -26.74 32.73 16.84
CA GLU A 5 -27.04 32.36 18.23
C GLU A 5 -27.90 31.08 18.32
N LEU A 6 -28.74 30.83 17.32
CA LEU A 6 -29.55 29.60 17.22
C LEU A 6 -28.68 28.37 16.93
N ALA A 7 -27.65 28.52 16.09
CA ALA A 7 -26.71 27.45 15.77
C ALA A 7 -25.85 27.06 16.98
N LEU A 8 -25.45 28.03 17.81
CA LEU A 8 -24.68 27.76 19.03
C LEU A 8 -25.50 27.03 20.11
N LYS A 9 -26.84 27.07 20.03
CA LYS A 9 -27.76 26.49 21.01
C LYS A 9 -28.41 25.16 20.55
N SER A 10 -28.30 24.82 19.27
CA SER A 10 -28.85 23.58 18.70
C SER A 10 -27.87 22.41 18.73
N LEU A 11 -26.60 22.65 19.02
CA LEU A 11 -25.60 21.61 19.15
C LEU A 11 -25.57 21.09 20.60
N ASP A 12 -26.56 20.26 20.97
CA ASP A 12 -26.47 19.47 22.20
C ASP A 12 -25.47 18.31 21.96
N PRO A 13 -24.29 18.32 22.61
CA PRO A 13 -23.31 17.25 22.48
C PRO A 13 -23.83 15.89 22.99
N SER A 14 -24.98 15.84 23.68
CA SER A 14 -25.65 14.61 24.12
C SER A 14 -26.43 13.89 23.01
N LEU A 15 -26.76 14.60 21.91
CA LEU A 15 -27.47 14.08 20.73
C LEU A 15 -26.51 13.54 19.65
N GLY A 16 -25.21 13.73 19.80
CA GLY A 16 -24.21 13.03 19.00
C GLY A 16 -24.25 11.53 19.27
N PRO A 17 -23.84 10.67 18.31
CA PRO A 17 -23.78 9.24 18.53
C PRO A 17 -22.87 8.95 19.74
N LYS A 18 -23.47 8.44 20.81
CA LYS A 18 -22.73 8.01 21.99
C LYS A 18 -21.96 6.75 21.61
N LEU A 19 -20.63 6.85 21.55
CA LEU A 19 -19.72 5.71 21.45
C LEU A 19 -19.74 4.92 22.76
N ILE A 20 -20.88 4.31 23.11
CA ILE A 20 -20.98 3.39 24.23
C ILE A 20 -21.00 1.98 23.66
N HIS A 21 -20.01 1.19 24.09
CA HIS A 21 -19.89 -0.28 23.96
C HIS A 21 -19.14 -0.87 22.74
N PHE A 22 -17.85 -0.55 22.59
CA PHE A 22 -16.85 -1.54 22.12
C PHE A 22 -15.97 -2.10 23.24
N SER A 23 -16.21 -1.73 24.49
CA SER A 23 -15.55 -2.36 25.64
C SER A 23 -16.54 -3.30 26.32
N GLN A 24 -16.33 -4.59 26.17
CA GLN A 24 -16.97 -5.59 27.04
C GLN A 24 -16.49 -5.35 28.49
N PRO A 25 -17.40 -5.11 29.45
CA PRO A 25 -17.03 -5.06 30.86
C PRO A 25 -17.00 -6.50 31.38
N GLY A 26 -15.80 -7.08 31.56
CA GLY A 26 -15.68 -8.31 32.35
C GLY A 26 -14.58 -9.29 31.99
N ALA A 27 -13.89 -9.13 30.86
CA ALA A 27 -12.71 -9.94 30.59
C ALA A 27 -11.48 -9.19 31.14
N ASN A 28 -10.91 -9.70 32.22
CA ASN A 28 -9.56 -9.36 32.68
C ASN A 28 -8.57 -9.91 31.63
N VAL A 29 -8.53 -9.28 30.46
CA VAL A 29 -7.53 -9.55 29.44
C VAL A 29 -6.39 -8.63 29.81
N LYS A 30 -5.27 -9.24 30.24
CA LYS A 30 -3.97 -8.57 30.30
C LYS A 30 -3.77 -7.80 28.99
N PRO A 31 -3.03 -6.68 28.98
CA PRO A 31 -2.75 -5.97 27.74
C PRO A 31 -1.89 -6.86 26.83
N GLU A 32 -2.56 -7.77 26.12
CA GLU A 32 -2.01 -8.62 25.08
C GLU A 32 -1.72 -7.67 23.93
N GLU A 33 -0.43 -7.47 23.70
CA GLU A 33 0.15 -6.64 22.66
C GLU A 33 -0.67 -6.79 21.37
N HIS A 34 -1.18 -5.67 20.85
CA HIS A 34 -1.74 -5.67 19.51
C HIS A 34 -0.61 -6.15 18.59
N PRO A 35 -0.71 -7.35 18.00
CA PRO A 35 0.36 -7.85 17.15
C PRO A 35 0.57 -6.83 16.04
N THR A 36 1.83 -6.60 15.69
CA THR A 36 2.14 -5.83 14.49
C THR A 36 1.36 -6.41 13.31
N ALA A 37 1.04 -5.57 12.31
CA ALA A 37 0.26 -6.03 11.16
C ALA A 37 0.90 -7.25 10.47
N SER A 38 2.24 -7.33 10.46
CA SER A 38 2.97 -8.50 9.96
C SER A 38 2.72 -9.76 10.80
N ALA A 39 2.91 -9.69 12.11
CA ALA A 39 2.66 -10.82 13.02
C ALA A 39 1.19 -11.28 13.00
N TYR A 40 0.26 -10.37 12.74
CA TYR A 40 -1.14 -10.72 12.52
C TYR A 40 -1.32 -11.48 11.20
N LEU A 41 -0.77 -10.98 10.09
CA LEU A 41 -0.87 -11.64 8.78
C LEU A 41 -0.29 -13.05 8.79
N GLU A 42 0.84 -13.27 9.47
CA GLU A 42 1.45 -14.60 9.67
C GLU A 42 0.46 -15.55 10.36
N LYS A 43 -0.17 -15.12 11.46
CA LYS A 43 -1.20 -15.92 12.14
C LYS A 43 -2.42 -16.20 11.26
N VAL A 44 -2.80 -15.28 10.37
CA VAL A 44 -3.92 -15.48 9.43
C VAL A 44 -3.53 -16.48 8.32
N LEU A 45 -2.28 -16.45 7.86
CA LEU A 45 -1.72 -17.44 6.91
C LEU A 45 -1.65 -18.83 7.52
N GLU A 46 -1.15 -18.96 8.75
CA GLU A 46 -1.06 -20.24 9.48
C GLU A 46 -2.44 -20.89 9.67
N ARG A 47 -3.47 -20.08 9.89
CA ARG A 47 -4.86 -20.53 10.00
C ARG A 47 -5.50 -20.89 8.65
N GLY A 48 -4.82 -20.62 7.54
CA GLY A 48 -5.34 -20.83 6.19
C GLY A 48 -6.50 -19.91 5.82
N ALA A 49 -6.65 -18.77 6.52
CA ALA A 49 -7.72 -17.81 6.23
C ALA A 49 -7.38 -16.88 5.03
N ILE A 50 -6.09 -16.77 4.68
CA ILE A 50 -5.62 -16.18 3.42
C ILE A 50 -4.59 -17.11 2.78
N ILE A 51 -4.48 -17.08 1.46
CA ILE A 51 -3.60 -17.94 0.67
C ILE A 51 -2.67 -17.06 -0.17
N PRO A 52 -1.33 -17.24 -0.10
CA PRO A 52 -0.41 -16.56 -1.02
C PRO A 52 -0.66 -17.04 -2.44
N GLN A 53 -0.92 -16.11 -3.36
CA GLN A 53 -1.16 -16.43 -4.76
C GLN A 53 -0.37 -15.48 -5.66
N ALA A 54 0.48 -16.07 -6.51
CA ALA A 54 1.13 -15.33 -7.59
C ALA A 54 0.10 -15.00 -8.69
N SER A 55 0.22 -13.81 -9.29
CA SER A 55 -0.68 -13.35 -10.36
C SER A 55 0.12 -12.89 -11.58
N GLN A 56 0.10 -13.70 -12.64
CA GLN A 56 0.73 -13.39 -13.92
C GLN A 56 0.11 -12.15 -14.59
N GLU A 57 -1.17 -11.90 -14.34
CA GLU A 57 -1.90 -10.76 -14.89
C GLU A 57 -1.38 -9.45 -14.28
N LEU A 58 -1.19 -9.42 -12.95
CA LEU A 58 -0.56 -8.28 -12.28
C LEU A 58 0.87 -8.08 -12.77
N ASP A 59 1.66 -9.14 -12.88
CA ASP A 59 3.04 -9.06 -13.39
C ASP A 59 3.11 -8.43 -14.80
N SER A 60 2.12 -8.73 -15.64
CA SER A 60 2.02 -8.18 -17.00
C SER A 60 1.67 -6.69 -16.99
N ILE A 61 0.77 -6.27 -16.09
CA ILE A 61 0.47 -4.84 -15.88
C ILE A 61 1.73 -4.10 -15.40
N TYR A 62 2.46 -4.65 -14.43
CA TYR A 62 3.71 -4.06 -13.95
C TYR A 62 4.73 -3.87 -15.06
N LYS A 63 4.95 -4.89 -15.90
CA LYS A 63 5.88 -4.79 -17.04
C LYS A 63 5.45 -3.76 -18.08
N THR A 64 4.15 -3.68 -18.35
CA THR A 64 3.60 -2.82 -19.41
C THR A 64 3.58 -1.34 -19.00
N TYR A 65 3.30 -1.06 -17.73
CA TYR A 65 3.10 0.30 -17.23
C TYR A 65 4.21 0.80 -16.31
N ALA A 66 5.31 0.06 -16.18
CA ALA A 66 6.53 0.55 -15.56
C ALA A 66 6.99 1.85 -16.24
N PRO A 67 7.45 2.86 -15.49
CA PRO A 67 8.02 4.05 -16.11
C PRO A 67 9.29 3.67 -16.90
N PRO A 68 9.62 4.45 -17.94
CA PRO A 68 10.83 4.21 -18.71
C PRO A 68 12.04 4.25 -17.78
N PRO A 69 12.98 3.28 -17.91
CA PRO A 69 14.20 3.31 -17.11
C PRO A 69 14.94 4.60 -17.41
N LEU A 70 15.25 5.36 -16.36
CA LEU A 70 16.10 6.54 -16.44
C LEU A 70 17.52 6.09 -16.81
N SER A 71 17.82 6.09 -18.11
CA SER A 71 19.17 5.98 -18.69
C SER A 71 19.99 4.74 -18.30
N SER A 72 19.93 3.72 -19.14
CA SER A 72 21.17 3.17 -19.67
C SER A 72 21.07 3.22 -21.19
N ALA A 73 22.11 3.72 -21.84
CA ALA A 73 22.24 3.72 -23.28
C ALA A 73 21.92 2.35 -23.90
N GLU A 74 21.43 2.35 -25.14
CA GLU A 74 21.33 1.17 -25.99
C GLU A 74 22.59 0.30 -25.89
N PRO A 75 22.43 -1.02 -26.01
CA PRO A 75 23.03 -1.61 -27.20
C PRO A 75 22.04 -2.45 -27.99
N THR A 76 22.21 -2.30 -29.29
CA THR A 76 21.65 -3.05 -30.40
C THR A 76 21.70 -4.57 -30.23
N ALA A 77 20.65 -5.22 -30.75
CA ALA A 77 20.57 -6.59 -31.28
C ALA A 77 21.70 -7.60 -30.96
N GLY A 78 21.36 -8.69 -30.26
CA GLY A 78 22.27 -9.83 -30.12
C GLY A 78 21.70 -11.04 -29.36
N THR A 79 21.48 -12.12 -30.10
CA THR A 79 20.98 -13.46 -29.75
C THR A 79 21.85 -14.32 -28.77
N LYS A 80 21.18 -15.23 -28.02
CA LYS A 80 21.60 -16.48 -27.30
C LYS A 80 21.93 -16.40 -25.79
N LYS A 81 21.18 -17.08 -24.89
CA LYS A 81 21.27 -18.50 -24.40
C LYS A 81 22.42 -18.65 -23.38
N GLU A 82 22.28 -19.03 -22.09
CA GLU A 82 21.87 -20.31 -21.48
C GLU A 82 21.66 -20.19 -19.94
N LYS A 83 21.14 -21.27 -19.32
CA LYS A 83 20.62 -21.57 -17.96
C LYS A 83 21.75 -22.12 -17.01
N PRO A 84 21.50 -22.65 -15.78
CA PRO A 84 21.22 -22.10 -14.42
C PRO A 84 22.28 -22.39 -13.30
N GLU A 85 21.97 -21.96 -12.05
CA GLU A 85 22.33 -22.54 -10.71
C GLU A 85 23.80 -22.42 -10.23
N ASP A 86 24.19 -22.18 -8.97
CA ASP A 86 23.60 -22.19 -7.61
C ASP A 86 24.48 -21.28 -6.71
N THR A 87 23.93 -20.67 -5.65
CA THR A 87 24.55 -20.62 -4.30
C THR A 87 23.61 -20.02 -3.27
N ASP A 88 23.15 -20.91 -2.40
CA ASP A 88 22.88 -20.80 -0.96
C ASP A 88 21.98 -19.71 -0.35
N SER A 89 21.15 -20.23 0.55
CA SER A 89 20.30 -19.52 1.50
C SER A 89 21.15 -19.05 2.68
N ASP A 90 20.93 -17.83 3.19
CA ASP A 90 20.90 -17.65 4.63
C ASP A 90 20.02 -16.46 5.04
N ALA A 91 19.33 -16.67 6.14
CA ALA A 91 18.32 -15.79 6.68
C ALA A 91 18.92 -14.61 7.46
N SER A 92 18.13 -13.54 7.56
CA SER A 92 18.15 -12.56 8.65
C SER A 92 19.38 -11.67 8.77
N SER A 93 19.23 -10.43 8.33
CA SER A 93 19.89 -9.27 8.97
C SER A 93 19.04 -8.03 8.77
N THR A 94 18.32 -7.60 9.80
CA THR A 94 18.08 -6.17 10.01
C THR A 94 19.38 -5.56 10.51
N PRO A 95 19.81 -4.42 9.95
CA PRO A 95 20.37 -3.40 10.81
C PRO A 95 19.75 -2.02 10.58
N ASP A 96 19.68 -1.36 11.72
CA ASP A 96 19.36 0.02 12.01
C ASP A 96 20.22 1.02 11.21
N VAL A 97 19.57 2.12 10.81
CA VAL A 97 20.08 3.51 10.69
C VAL A 97 21.49 3.76 10.07
N GLU A 98 21.44 4.56 8.99
CA GLU A 98 22.51 5.23 8.21
C GLU A 98 23.04 4.52 6.96
N ASP A 99 22.83 5.21 5.83
CA ASP A 99 23.52 5.12 4.55
C ASP A 99 23.36 3.84 3.71
N THR A 100 22.11 3.51 3.35
CA THR A 100 21.86 2.75 2.11
C THR A 100 21.92 3.70 0.92
N PRO A 101 22.62 3.39 -0.20
CA PRO A 101 22.62 4.23 -1.38
C PRO A 101 21.16 4.45 -1.76
N ALA A 102 20.78 5.72 -1.91
CA ALA A 102 19.41 6.12 -2.22
C ALA A 102 18.86 5.15 -3.26
N THR A 103 18.01 4.21 -2.84
CA THR A 103 17.20 3.44 -3.76
C THR A 103 16.44 4.51 -4.49
N ASP A 104 16.81 4.73 -5.76
CA ASP A 104 16.21 5.77 -6.59
C ASP A 104 14.72 5.60 -6.44
N ARG A 105 14.09 6.56 -5.75
CA ARG A 105 12.67 6.45 -5.39
C ARG A 105 11.89 6.70 -6.66
N HIS A 106 11.81 5.66 -7.48
CA HIS A 106 11.15 5.66 -8.76
C HIS A 106 9.74 5.10 -8.57
N PHE A 107 8.83 5.57 -9.42
CA PHE A 107 7.51 4.99 -9.47
C PHE A 107 7.62 3.56 -10.02
N ILE A 108 6.84 2.64 -9.48
CA ILE A 108 6.77 1.27 -10.01
C ILE A 108 5.74 1.21 -11.16
N LEU A 109 4.75 2.11 -11.13
CA LEU A 109 3.66 2.17 -12.08
C LEU A 109 3.37 3.61 -12.48
N THR A 110 2.97 3.78 -13.74
CA THR A 110 2.45 5.05 -14.26
C THR A 110 0.94 5.17 -14.01
N ARG A 111 0.44 6.41 -14.09
CA ARG A 111 -1.00 6.73 -13.96
C ARG A 111 -1.89 5.91 -14.92
N ASN A 112 -1.37 5.52 -16.07
CA ASN A 112 -2.10 4.77 -17.09
C ASN A 112 -2.40 3.32 -16.69
N ALA A 113 -1.74 2.79 -15.66
CA ALA A 113 -2.02 1.45 -15.14
C ALA A 113 -3.36 1.34 -14.39
N VAL A 114 -3.88 2.47 -13.89
CA VAL A 114 -5.02 2.46 -12.95
C VAL A 114 -6.28 1.83 -13.53
N PRO A 115 -6.70 2.12 -14.78
CA PRO A 115 -7.85 1.44 -15.38
C PRO A 115 -7.64 -0.07 -15.53
N ALA A 116 -6.43 -0.51 -15.89
CA ALA A 116 -6.10 -1.93 -16.02
C ALA A 116 -6.13 -2.65 -14.67
N LEU A 117 -5.62 -2.01 -13.61
CA LEU A 117 -5.69 -2.52 -12.24
C LEU A 117 -7.13 -2.60 -11.75
N ALA A 118 -7.95 -1.58 -12.02
CA ALA A 118 -9.35 -1.57 -11.61
C ALA A 118 -10.17 -2.64 -12.34
N ALA A 119 -9.88 -2.89 -13.62
CA ALA A 119 -10.54 -3.93 -14.40
C ALA A 119 -10.13 -5.34 -13.96
N LEU A 120 -8.87 -5.53 -13.54
CA LEU A 120 -8.38 -6.80 -13.02
C LEU A 120 -8.85 -7.07 -11.59
N SER A 121 -9.09 -6.02 -10.80
CA SER A 121 -9.61 -6.17 -9.45
C SER A 121 -11.10 -6.52 -9.50
N ASP A 122 -11.53 -7.57 -8.78
CA ASP A 122 -12.95 -7.91 -8.57
C ASP A 122 -13.66 -6.91 -7.63
N LEU A 123 -13.25 -5.65 -7.67
CA LEU A 123 -13.83 -4.57 -6.89
C LEU A 123 -15.08 -4.04 -7.57
N ARG A 124 -15.99 -3.49 -6.77
CA ARG A 124 -17.24 -2.94 -7.28
C ARG A 124 -16.96 -1.78 -8.26
N PRO A 125 -17.74 -1.64 -9.36
CA PRO A 125 -17.54 -0.58 -10.35
C PRO A 125 -17.59 0.83 -9.76
N GLU A 126 -18.41 1.03 -8.72
CA GLU A 126 -18.56 2.28 -7.98
C GLU A 126 -17.53 2.48 -6.85
N SER A 127 -16.51 1.62 -6.77
CA SER A 127 -15.49 1.73 -5.72
C SER A 127 -14.64 2.99 -5.87
N SER A 128 -14.20 3.55 -4.74
CA SER A 128 -13.26 4.67 -4.71
C SER A 128 -11.84 4.28 -5.12
N PHE A 129 -11.60 3.00 -5.46
CA PHE A 129 -10.27 2.44 -5.72
C PHE A 129 -9.48 3.30 -6.73
N SER A 130 -10.03 3.52 -7.92
CA SER A 130 -9.34 4.29 -8.96
C SER A 130 -9.02 5.72 -8.49
N ALA A 131 -9.96 6.38 -7.81
CA ALA A 131 -9.77 7.73 -7.29
C ALA A 131 -8.68 7.78 -6.21
N ASP A 132 -8.67 6.79 -5.32
CA ASP A 132 -7.69 6.65 -4.24
C ASP A 132 -6.29 6.38 -4.80
N VAL A 133 -6.16 5.51 -5.82
CA VAL A 133 -4.89 5.23 -6.48
C VAL A 133 -4.38 6.47 -7.24
N TYR A 134 -5.24 7.17 -7.98
CA TYR A 134 -4.84 8.43 -8.64
C TYR A 134 -4.35 9.46 -7.62
N ARG A 135 -5.07 9.62 -6.50
CA ARG A 135 -4.65 10.52 -5.42
C ARG A 135 -3.30 10.08 -4.85
N ALA A 136 -3.11 8.79 -4.59
CA ALA A 136 -1.85 8.27 -4.04
C ALA A 136 -0.64 8.54 -4.95
N LEU A 137 -0.81 8.37 -6.27
CA LEU A 137 0.24 8.67 -7.24
C LEU A 137 0.62 10.15 -7.24
N GLU A 138 -0.35 11.07 -7.21
CA GLU A 138 -0.06 12.50 -7.10
C GLU A 138 0.61 12.86 -5.76
N GLN A 139 0.17 12.25 -4.66
CA GLN A 139 0.81 12.45 -3.36
C GLN A 139 2.26 11.94 -3.35
N ALA A 140 2.53 10.80 -3.99
CA ALA A 140 3.89 10.30 -4.16
C ALA A 140 4.72 11.25 -5.01
N ARG A 141 4.15 11.82 -6.09
CA ARG A 141 4.85 12.78 -6.97
C ARG A 141 5.27 14.03 -6.23
N LEU A 142 4.36 14.61 -5.45
CA LEU A 142 4.63 15.79 -4.64
C LEU A 142 5.72 15.53 -3.58
N ARG A 143 5.74 14.35 -2.96
CA ARG A 143 6.80 13.96 -2.01
C ARG A 143 8.16 13.80 -2.66
N MET A 144 8.19 13.33 -3.91
CA MET A 144 9.42 13.22 -4.68
C MET A 144 9.97 14.59 -5.07
N GLU A 145 9.08 15.53 -5.41
CA GLU A 145 9.45 16.91 -5.79
C GLU A 145 9.86 17.77 -4.59
N SER A 146 9.19 17.64 -3.45
CA SER A 146 9.49 18.43 -2.25
C SER A 146 10.86 18.14 -1.66
N ARG A 147 11.40 16.93 -1.88
CA ARG A 147 12.75 16.54 -1.45
C ARG A 147 13.87 16.98 -2.40
N LYS A 148 13.54 17.42 -3.62
CA LYS A 148 14.54 17.85 -4.61
C LYS A 148 14.94 19.33 -4.43
N LYS A 149 14.17 20.08 -3.65
CA LYS A 149 14.48 21.46 -3.25
C LYS A 149 15.30 21.48 -1.97
#